data_AF-A0A8T4JCD5-F1
#
_entry.id   AF-A0A8T4JCD5-F1
#
_cell.length_a   1.000
_cell.length_b   1.000
_cell.length_c   1.000
_cell.angle_alpha   90.00
_cell.angle_beta   90.00
_cell.angle_gamma   90.00
#
_symmetry.space_group_name_H-M   'P 1'
#
loop_
_entity.id
_entity.type
_entity.pdbx_description
1 polymer ?
#
loop_
_entity_poly.entity_id
_entity_poly.type
_entity_poly.pdbx_seq_one_letter_code
_entity_poly.pdbx_strand_id
1 'polypeptide(L)' 'MKFMTIKEAMAKGSGDVSVRGWVYRERGSAKVRFVVLRDGTDILQCVI' A
#
# COMPACT_ATOMS: atom_id res chain seq x y z
N MET A 1 5.51 -15.45 -5.75
CA MET A 1 5.77 -14.11 -5.15
C MET A 1 5.41 -14.16 -3.68
N LYS A 2 6.28 -13.68 -2.78
CA LYS A 2 6.06 -13.69 -1.34
C LYS A 2 5.42 -12.37 -0.93
N PHE A 3 4.25 -12.45 -0.28
CA PHE A 3 3.52 -11.28 0.19
C PHE A 3 3.86 -11.04 1.65
N MET A 4 4.02 -9.79 2.02
CA MET A 4 4.27 -9.37 3.40
C MET A 4 3.16 -8.45 3.90
N THR A 5 3.07 -8.32 5.21
CA THR A 5 2.12 -7.38 5.83
C THR A 5 2.58 -5.94 5.62
N ILE A 6 1.64 -5.00 5.62
CA ILE A 6 1.93 -3.57 5.47
C ILE A 6 2.84 -3.12 6.61
N LYS A 7 2.60 -3.59 7.84
CA LYS A 7 3.44 -3.27 9.00
C LYS A 7 4.90 -3.67 8.78
N GLU A 8 5.17 -4.87 8.26
CA GLU A 8 6.52 -5.33 7.96
C GLU A 8 7.13 -4.56 6.79
N ALA A 9 6.33 -4.21 5.77
CA ALA A 9 6.80 -3.43 4.63
C ALA A 9 7.25 -2.03 5.06
N MET A 10 6.52 -1.39 5.98
CA MET A 10 6.92 -0.11 6.56
C MET A 10 8.20 -0.24 7.40
N ALA A 11 8.36 -1.34 8.15
CA ALA A 11 9.57 -1.59 8.93
C ALA A 11 10.83 -1.79 8.06
N LYS A 12 10.68 -2.34 6.85
CA LYS A 12 11.79 -2.51 5.88
C LYS A 12 12.30 -1.16 5.34
N GLY A 13 11.43 -0.16 5.24
CA GLY A 13 11.76 1.22 4.87
C GLY A 13 12.07 1.47 3.38
N SER A 14 12.76 0.56 2.68
CA SER A 14 13.07 0.71 1.25
C SER A 14 13.16 -0.62 0.49
N GLY A 15 13.07 -0.53 -0.84
CA GLY A 15 13.14 -1.64 -1.78
C GLY A 15 11.78 -2.21 -2.18
N ASP A 16 11.80 -3.19 -3.09
CA ASP A 16 10.58 -3.76 -3.62
C ASP A 16 9.89 -4.68 -2.61
N VAL A 17 8.58 -4.49 -2.49
CA VAL A 17 7.70 -5.27 -1.61
C VAL A 17 6.41 -5.59 -2.33
N SER A 18 5.84 -6.75 -2.02
CA SER A 18 4.51 -7.15 -2.51
C SER A 18 3.57 -7.22 -1.32
N VAL A 19 2.55 -6.36 -1.31
CA VAL A 19 1.51 -6.31 -0.27
C VAL A 19 0.16 -6.70 -0.86
N ARG A 20 -0.73 -7.26 -0.02
CA ARG A 20 -2.14 -7.47 -0.38
C ARG A 20 -3.02 -6.86 0.68
N GLY A 21 -4.17 -6.35 0.25
CA GLY A 21 -5.15 -5.78 1.13
C GLY A 21 -6.38 -5.33 0.36
N TRP A 22 -7.20 -4.55 1.04
CA TRP A 22 -8.39 -3.93 0.50
C TRP A 22 -8.14 -2.44 0.29
N VAL A 23 -8.72 -1.87 -0.77
CA VAL A 23 -8.67 -0.43 -0.98
C VAL A 23 -9.55 0.24 0.09
N TYR A 24 -8.94 1.07 0.93
CA TYR A 24 -9.65 1.80 1.98
C TYR A 24 -10.19 3.14 1.47
N ARG A 25 -9.37 3.89 0.73
CA ARG A 25 -9.80 5.12 0.06
C ARG A 25 -8.99 5.33 -1.22
N GLU A 26 -9.64 5.88 -2.22
CA GLU A 26 -8.96 6.43 -3.39
C GLU A 26 -9.21 7.94 -3.47
N ARG A 27 -8.19 8.68 -3.90
CA ARG A 27 -8.30 10.10 -4.24
C ARG A 27 -7.41 10.35 -5.44
N GLY A 28 -7.84 11.15 -6.41
CA GLY A 28 -6.99 11.38 -7.57
C GLY A 28 -7.61 12.30 -8.58
N SER A 29 -6.74 12.87 -9.40
CA SER A 29 -7.11 13.55 -10.64
C SER A 29 -6.71 12.67 -11.83
N ALA A 30 -7.12 13.02 -13.04
CA ALA A 30 -6.94 12.16 -14.23
C ALA A 30 -5.50 11.68 -14.48
N LYS A 31 -4.48 12.37 -13.94
CA LYS A 31 -3.06 12.08 -14.13
C LYS A 31 -2.33 11.45 -12.93
N VAL A 32 -2.87 11.55 -11.72
CA VAL A 32 -2.25 10.99 -10.50
C VAL A 32 -3.35 10.51 -9.56
N ARG A 33 -3.24 9.27 -9.12
CA ARG A 33 -4.10 8.65 -8.12
C ARG A 33 -3.31 8.29 -6.87
N PHE A 34 -3.93 8.55 -5.74
CA PHE A 34 -3.49 8.10 -4.43
C PHE A 34 -4.47 7.05 -3.95
N VAL A 35 -4.02 5.80 -3.89
CA VAL A 35 -4.80 4.68 -3.40
C VAL A 35 -4.26 4.32 -2.02
N VAL A 36 -5.08 4.47 -0.99
CA VAL A 36 -4.74 3.97 0.34
C VAL A 36 -5.21 2.53 0.43
N LEU A 37 -4.25 1.62 0.51
CA LEU A 37 -4.44 0.20 0.73
C LEU A 37 -4.44 -0.08 2.23
N ARG A 38 -5.30 -0.98 2.69
CA ARG A 38 -5.38 -1.45 4.08
C ARG A 38 -5.25 -2.96 4.12
N ASP A 39 -4.47 -3.46 5.08
CA ASP A 39 -4.51 -4.86 5.49
C ASP A 39 -4.98 -4.97 6.94
N GLY A 40 -4.96 -6.19 7.50
CA GLY A 40 -5.34 -6.42 8.90
C GLY A 40 -4.37 -5.82 9.94
N THR A 41 -3.23 -5.29 9.50
CA THR A 41 -2.16 -4.78 10.37
C THR A 41 -2.05 -3.26 10.33
N ASP A 42 -2.15 -2.64 9.15
CA ASP A 42 -1.99 -1.21 8.96
C ASP A 42 -2.53 -0.72 7.59
N ILE A 43 -2.30 0.55 7.26
CA ILE A 43 -2.64 1.18 5.98
C ILE A 43 -1.39 1.75 5.29
N LEU A 44 -1.37 1.75 3.96
CA LEU A 44 -0.28 2.29 3.13
C LEU A 44 -0.83 3.08 1.96
N GLN A 45 -0.21 4.22 1.66
CA GLN A 45 -0.59 5.04 0.52
C GLN A 45 0.27 4.71 -0.71
N CYS A 46 -0.38 4.16 -1.73
CA CYS A 46 0.19 3.97 -3.05
C CYS A 46 -0.07 5.24 -3.90
N VAL A 47 0.95 5.72 -4.59
CA VAL A 47 0.82 6.78 -5.60
C VAL A 47 0.98 6.11 -6.97
N ILE A 48 0.00 6.31 -7.84
CA ILE A 48 -0.13 5.68 -9.17
C ILE A 48 -0.34 6.78 -10.21
#